data_AF-A0A842P3J3-F1
#
_entry.id   AF-A0A842P3J3-F1
#
_cell.length_a   1.000
_cell.length_b   1.000
_cell.length_c   1.000
_cell.angle_alpha   90.00
_cell.angle_beta   90.00
_cell.angle_gamma   90.00
#
_symmetry.space_group_name_H-M   'P 1'
#
loop_
_entity.id
_entity.type
_entity.pdbx_description
1 polymer ?
#
loop_
_entity_poly.entity_id
_entity_poly.type
_entity_poly.pdbx_seq_one_letter_code
_entity_poly.pdbx_strand_id
1 'polypeptide(L)'
;MYLAGLITGSWRLQLLYVAFVVLFFTVLEIRVLCRHCPFYSRGGSFLRCYANHGLPKLWSFQPRPANIWEKATLVLSFLLMGGTPILIELNGLAILHGPVSRQIYTGLTYASALAIVGFFTLLSVHFCPRCVNFSCPFNRTPRELRQKYLDRNPVMREAWASLD
;
A
#
# COMPACT_ATOMS: atom_id res chain seq x y z
N MET A 1 9.04 5.03 14.30
CA MET A 1 9.68 3.69 14.19
C MET A 1 11.19 3.65 14.43
N TYR A 2 12.04 4.33 13.65
CA TYR A 2 13.52 4.28 13.86
C TYR A 2 13.93 4.76 15.26
N LEU A 3 13.33 5.88 15.70
CA LEU A 3 13.52 6.41 17.04
C LEU A 3 13.04 5.45 18.14
N ALA A 4 11.98 4.67 17.88
CA ALA A 4 11.50 3.67 18.83
C ALA A 4 12.52 2.53 19.04
N GLY A 5 13.20 2.10 17.98
CA GLY A 5 14.31 1.13 18.08
C GLY A 5 15.51 1.69 18.85
N LEU A 6 15.88 2.95 18.60
CA LEU A 6 16.95 3.63 19.34
C LEU A 6 16.63 3.80 20.83
N ILE A 7 15.38 4.13 21.16
CA ILE A 7 14.93 4.39 22.53
C ILE A 7 14.76 3.08 23.33
N THR A 8 14.22 2.03 22.71
CA THR A 8 13.92 0.76 23.40
C THR A 8 15.05 -0.26 23.32
N GLY A 9 16.04 -0.06 22.42
CA GLY A 9 17.10 -1.03 22.13
C GLY A 9 16.61 -2.29 21.41
N SER A 10 15.31 -2.43 21.18
CA SER A 10 14.72 -3.55 20.46
C SER A 10 14.69 -3.25 18.97
N TRP A 11 15.44 -4.02 18.18
CA TRP A 11 15.52 -3.88 16.72
C TRP A 11 14.84 -5.00 15.94
N ARG A 12 14.55 -6.13 16.60
CA ARG A 12 14.09 -7.35 15.93
C ARG A 12 12.79 -7.11 15.16
N LEU A 13 11.79 -6.49 15.79
CA LEU A 13 10.50 -6.23 15.16
C LEU A 13 10.59 -5.18 14.04
N GLN A 14 11.50 -4.21 14.18
CA GLN A 14 11.74 -3.17 13.20
C GLN A 14 12.41 -3.73 11.95
N LEU A 15 13.41 -4.60 12.11
CA LEU A 15 14.05 -5.28 10.99
C LEU A 15 13.07 -6.18 10.25
N LEU A 16 12.23 -6.94 10.97
CA LEU A 16 11.16 -7.73 10.36
C LEU A 16 10.15 -6.86 9.62
N TYR A 17 9.78 -5.70 10.18
CA TYR A 17 8.89 -4.76 9.52
C TYR A 17 9.51 -4.19 8.23
N VAL A 18 10.77 -3.76 8.26
CA VAL A 18 11.48 -3.27 7.07
C VAL A 18 11.55 -4.34 5.99
N ALA A 19 11.90 -5.59 6.37
CA ALA A 19 11.90 -6.70 5.43
C ALA A 19 10.52 -6.93 4.81
N PHE A 20 9.45 -6.89 5.62
CA PHE A 20 8.08 -6.97 5.13
C PHE A 20 7.75 -5.85 4.15
N VAL A 21 8.06 -4.59 4.46
CA VAL A 21 7.79 -3.44 3.58
C VAL A 21 8.50 -3.60 2.24
N VAL A 22 9.78 -3.99 2.25
CA VAL A 22 10.55 -4.22 1.02
C VAL A 22 9.91 -5.34 0.20
N LEU A 23 9.60 -6.48 0.81
CA LEU A 23 8.93 -7.60 0.12
C LEU A 23 7.54 -7.23 -0.40
N PHE A 24 6.80 -6.41 0.35
CA PHE A 24 5.48 -5.96 -0.04
C PHE A 24 5.54 -5.16 -1.34
N PHE A 25 6.34 -4.08 -1.38
CA PHE A 25 6.43 -3.22 -2.56
C PHE A 25 7.11 -3.91 -3.75
N THR A 26 8.13 -4.74 -3.52
CA THR A 26 8.91 -5.35 -4.62
C THR A 26 8.31 -6.63 -5.18
N VAL A 27 7.53 -7.39 -4.40
CA VAL A 27 7.03 -8.71 -4.82
C VAL A 27 5.51 -8.77 -4.72
N LEU A 28 4.97 -8.53 -3.53
CA LEU A 28 3.56 -8.86 -3.22
C LEU A 28 2.58 -7.90 -3.90
N GLU A 29 2.76 -6.59 -3.72
CA GLU A 29 1.93 -5.57 -4.35
C GLU A 29 1.97 -5.69 -5.88
N ILE A 30 3.15 -5.97 -6.43
CA ILE A 30 3.32 -6.16 -7.87
C ILE A 30 2.49 -7.34 -8.36
N ARG A 31 2.48 -8.44 -7.59
CA ARG A 31 1.73 -9.66 -7.90
C ARG A 31 0.22 -9.49 -7.81
N VAL A 32 -0.27 -8.80 -6.78
CA VAL A 32 -1.72 -8.76 -6.48
C VAL A 32 -2.41 -7.51 -7.01
N LEU A 33 -1.65 -6.44 -7.28
CA LEU A 33 -2.19 -5.15 -7.66
C LEU A 33 -1.55 -4.59 -8.95
N CYS A 34 -0.22 -4.43 -9.01
CA CYS A 34 0.39 -3.69 -10.11
C CYS A 34 0.21 -4.40 -11.46
N ARG A 35 0.29 -5.74 -11.50
CA ARG A 35 0.12 -6.49 -12.75
C ARG A 35 -1.23 -6.34 -13.43
N HIS A 36 -2.24 -5.84 -12.71
CA HIS A 36 -3.59 -5.55 -13.21
C HIS A 36 -3.73 -4.13 -13.76
N CYS A 37 -2.73 -3.28 -13.54
CA CYS A 37 -2.76 -1.87 -13.90
C CYS A 37 -2.33 -1.64 -15.35
N PRO A 38 -3.00 -0.78 -16.13
CA PRO A 38 -2.56 -0.39 -17.47
C PRO A 38 -1.13 0.16 -17.56
N PHE A 39 -0.59 0.74 -16.49
CA PHE A 39 0.81 1.18 -16.47
C PHE A 39 1.82 0.02 -16.54
N TYR A 40 1.39 -1.18 -16.17
CA TYR A 40 2.22 -2.38 -16.16
C TYR A 40 2.47 -2.93 -17.57
N SER A 41 1.56 -2.68 -18.52
CA SER A 41 1.69 -3.15 -19.91
C SER A 41 2.78 -2.42 -20.71
N ARG A 42 3.28 -1.28 -20.21
CA ARG A 42 4.38 -0.56 -20.84
C ARG A 42 5.62 -1.46 -20.95
N GLY A 43 6.42 -1.32 -22.00
CA GLY A 43 7.63 -2.12 -22.18
C GLY A 43 8.70 -1.93 -21.08
N GLY A 44 9.69 -2.83 -21.06
CA GLY A 44 10.86 -2.80 -20.17
C GLY A 44 10.67 -3.50 -18.82
N SER A 45 11.78 -3.78 -18.12
CA SER A 45 11.82 -4.57 -16.88
C SER A 45 11.41 -3.82 -15.61
N PHE A 46 11.17 -2.51 -15.70
CA PHE A 46 10.84 -1.66 -14.54
C PHE A 46 9.51 -0.93 -14.71
N LEU A 47 8.83 -0.68 -13.59
CA LEU A 47 7.57 0.04 -13.54
C LEU A 47 7.75 1.53 -13.85
N ARG A 48 6.90 2.03 -14.74
CA ARG A 48 6.81 3.44 -15.11
C ARG A 48 5.42 3.99 -14.78
N CYS A 49 5.14 4.13 -13.48
CA CYS A 49 3.92 4.71 -12.94
C CYS A 49 4.24 5.79 -11.89
N TYR A 50 3.21 6.48 -11.40
CA TYR A 50 3.38 7.54 -10.39
C TYR A 50 3.58 7.00 -8.97
N ALA A 51 3.13 5.78 -8.67
CA ALA A 51 3.15 5.22 -7.31
C ALA A 51 4.45 4.44 -7.02
N ASN A 52 4.83 3.53 -7.92
CA ASN A 52 5.91 2.56 -7.72
C ASN A 52 6.94 2.63 -8.86
N HIS A 53 7.31 3.86 -9.25
CA HIS A 53 8.31 4.06 -10.29
C HIS A 53 9.63 3.37 -9.93
N GLY A 54 10.24 2.65 -10.86
CA GLY A 54 11.56 2.03 -10.67
C GLY A 54 11.54 0.67 -9.97
N LEU A 55 10.39 0.15 -9.54
CA LEU A 55 10.29 -1.22 -9.04
C LEU A 55 10.33 -2.24 -10.20
N PRO A 56 10.93 -3.43 -10.01
CA PRO A 56 11.06 -4.43 -11.07
C PRO A 56 9.71 -5.09 -11.39
N LYS A 57 9.49 -5.39 -12.67
CA LYS A 57 8.33 -6.18 -13.14
C LYS A 57 8.62 -7.66 -13.01
N LEU A 58 8.26 -8.25 -11.88
CA LEU A 58 8.51 -9.67 -11.61
C LEU A 58 7.46 -10.61 -12.21
N TRP A 59 6.31 -10.08 -12.63
CA TRP A 59 5.14 -10.87 -13.05
C TRP A 59 4.67 -10.51 -14.46
N SER A 60 3.85 -11.36 -15.08
CA SER A 60 3.20 -11.03 -16.36
C SER A 60 1.99 -10.10 -16.18
N PHE A 61 1.77 -9.24 -17.17
CA PHE A 61 0.61 -8.34 -17.21
C PHE A 61 -0.70 -9.14 -17.32
N GLN A 62 -1.68 -8.81 -16.47
CA GLN A 62 -3.00 -9.45 -16.47
C GLN A 62 -4.09 -8.40 -16.22
N PRO A 63 -4.68 -7.78 -17.27
CA PRO A 63 -5.63 -6.66 -17.14
C PRO A 63 -6.96 -6.99 -16.44
N ARG A 64 -7.22 -8.27 -16.17
CA ARG A 64 -8.44 -8.73 -15.48
C ARG A 64 -8.62 -8.07 -14.10
N PRO A 65 -9.87 -7.97 -13.60
CA PRO A 65 -10.13 -7.65 -12.20
C PRO A 65 -9.38 -8.57 -11.23
N ALA A 66 -8.89 -7.98 -10.14
CA ALA A 66 -8.30 -8.73 -9.04
C ALA A 66 -9.36 -9.63 -8.39
N ASN A 67 -8.98 -10.87 -8.13
CA ASN A 67 -9.84 -11.81 -7.44
C ASN A 67 -9.95 -11.47 -5.94
N ILE A 68 -10.82 -12.17 -5.22
CA ILE A 68 -11.07 -11.89 -3.79
C ILE A 68 -9.79 -12.07 -2.96
N TRP A 69 -8.97 -13.09 -3.26
CA TRP A 69 -7.72 -13.33 -2.55
C TRP A 69 -6.69 -12.23 -2.80
N GLU A 70 -6.51 -11.78 -4.04
CA GLU A 70 -5.63 -10.67 -4.41
C GLU A 70 -6.04 -9.38 -3.67
N LYS A 71 -7.35 -9.10 -3.60
CA LYS A 71 -7.88 -7.96 -2.84
C LYS A 71 -7.67 -8.11 -1.34
N ALA A 72 -7.98 -9.28 -0.77
CA ALA A 72 -7.84 -9.56 0.65
C ALA A 72 -6.37 -9.46 1.09
N THR A 73 -5.44 -10.04 0.32
CA THR A 73 -4.00 -9.95 0.57
C THR A 73 -3.53 -8.50 0.56
N LEU A 74 -3.99 -7.70 -0.39
CA LEU A 74 -3.63 -6.28 -0.44
C LEU A 74 -4.14 -5.51 0.78
N VAL A 75 -5.43 -5.67 1.14
CA VAL A 75 -6.03 -5.01 2.31
C VAL A 75 -5.30 -5.41 3.58
N LEU A 76 -5.07 -6.71 3.79
CA LEU A 76 -4.35 -7.22 4.96
C LEU A 76 -2.92 -6.67 5.00
N SER A 77 -2.24 -6.59 3.86
CA SER A 77 -0.88 -6.04 3.79
C SER A 77 -0.83 -4.55 4.16
N PHE A 78 -1.81 -3.74 3.71
CA PHE A 78 -1.91 -2.34 4.13
C PHE A 78 -2.23 -2.19 5.62
N LEU A 79 -3.10 -3.05 6.16
CA LEU A 79 -3.39 -3.08 7.60
C LEU A 79 -2.14 -3.44 8.42
N LEU A 80 -1.36 -4.42 7.99
CA LEU A 80 -0.08 -4.75 8.63
C LEU A 80 0.92 -3.60 8.48
N MET A 81 1.05 -3.03 7.28
CA MET A 81 1.99 -1.94 7.00
C MET A 81 1.71 -0.70 7.84
N GLY A 82 0.44 -0.31 7.99
CA GLY A 82 0.04 0.83 8.83
C GLY A 82 -0.06 0.49 10.32
N GLY A 83 -0.53 -0.71 10.67
CA GLY A 83 -0.78 -1.13 12.05
C GLY A 83 0.48 -1.54 12.81
N THR A 84 1.41 -2.25 12.18
CA THR A 84 2.66 -2.71 12.83
C THR A 84 3.51 -1.58 13.42
N PRO A 85 3.71 -0.42 12.75
CA PRO A 85 4.36 0.74 13.35
C PRO A 85 3.76 1.15 14.69
N ILE A 86 2.43 1.23 14.75
CA ILE A 86 1.69 1.63 15.93
C ILE A 86 1.81 0.57 17.03
N LEU A 87 1.73 -0.72 16.68
CA LEU A 87 1.88 -1.81 17.65
C LEU A 87 3.29 -1.84 18.27
N ILE A 88 4.33 -1.63 17.46
CA ILE A 88 5.72 -1.52 17.94
C ILE A 88 5.86 -0.32 18.87
N GLU A 89 5.26 0.81 18.49
CA GLU A 89 5.32 2.03 19.30
C GLU A 89 4.58 1.83 20.64
N LEU A 90 3.35 1.33 20.62
CA LEU A 90 2.59 0.99 21.82
C LEU A 90 3.32 0.01 22.75
N ASN A 91 4.03 -0.98 22.21
CA ASN A 91 4.86 -1.88 23.01
C ASN A 91 5.99 -1.14 23.74
N GLY A 92 6.63 -0.17 23.08
CA GLY A 92 7.68 0.65 23.71
C GLY A 92 7.17 1.47 24.91
N LEU A 93 5.92 1.93 24.89
CA LEU A 93 5.30 2.61 26.05
C LEU A 93 5.21 1.71 27.29
N ALA A 94 5.02 0.41 27.10
CA ALA A 94 4.97 -0.55 28.21
C ALA A 94 6.35 -0.78 28.86
N ILE A 95 7.43 -0.66 28.08
CA ILE A 95 8.82 -0.90 28.52
C ILE A 95 9.43 0.36 29.15
N LEU A 96 9.05 1.56 28.69
CA LEU A 96 9.57 2.80 29.25
C LEU A 96 9.01 3.03 30.66
N HIS A 97 9.86 3.40 31.63
CA HIS A 97 9.44 3.63 33.02
C HIS A 97 9.50 5.11 33.46
N GLY A 98 10.30 5.96 32.79
CA GLY A 98 10.42 7.37 33.16
C GLY A 98 9.23 8.23 32.70
N PRO A 99 8.72 9.17 33.52
CA PRO A 99 7.54 9.97 33.18
C PRO A 99 7.76 10.87 31.97
N VAL A 100 8.92 11.53 31.88
CA VAL A 100 9.28 12.38 30.73
C VAL A 100 9.44 11.55 29.45
N SER A 101 10.15 10.42 29.52
CA SER A 101 10.31 9.51 28.37
C SER A 101 8.97 8.97 27.87
N ARG A 102 8.03 8.65 28.77
CA ARG A 102 6.69 8.20 28.40
C ARG A 102 5.86 9.30 27.72
N GLN A 103 5.96 10.54 28.18
CA GLN A 103 5.26 11.67 27.56
C GLN A 103 5.78 11.95 26.15
N ILE A 104 7.09 12.06 25.98
CA ILE A 104 7.73 12.25 24.67
C ILE A 104 7.33 11.12 23.72
N TYR A 105 7.43 9.89 24.19
CA TYR A 105 7.14 8.72 23.37
C TYR A 105 5.65 8.61 23.02
N THR A 106 4.74 8.96 23.94
CA THR A 106 3.31 9.04 23.64
C THR A 106 3.03 10.07 22.53
N GLY A 107 3.69 11.23 22.59
CA GLY A 107 3.61 12.25 21.54
C GLY A 107 4.07 11.73 20.18
N LEU A 108 5.17 10.97 20.14
CA LEU A 108 5.65 10.32 18.93
C LEU A 108 4.65 9.32 18.36
N THR A 109 4.11 8.43 19.21
CA THR A 109 3.08 7.44 18.79
C THR A 109 1.86 8.13 18.21
N TYR A 110 1.41 9.22 18.84
CA TYR A 110 0.28 10.00 18.36
C TYR A 110 0.58 10.65 17.00
N ALA A 111 1.76 11.25 16.84
CA ALA A 111 2.18 11.84 15.57
C ALA A 111 2.27 10.79 14.44
N SER A 112 2.80 9.60 14.72
CA SER A 112 2.81 8.48 13.78
C SER A 112 1.40 8.07 13.35
N ALA A 113 0.46 7.97 14.30
CA ALA A 113 -0.92 7.62 14.02
C ALA A 113 -1.60 8.67 13.12
N LEU A 114 -1.41 9.96 13.42
CA LEU A 114 -1.90 11.05 12.58
C LEU A 114 -1.27 11.02 11.18
N ALA A 115 0.03 10.72 11.06
CA ALA A 115 0.69 10.61 9.78
C ALA A 115 0.10 9.48 8.91
N ILE A 116 -0.21 8.32 9.51
CA ILE A 116 -0.86 7.20 8.81
C ILE A 116 -2.26 7.60 8.33
N VAL A 117 -3.08 8.17 9.21
CA VAL A 117 -4.43 8.65 8.86
C VAL A 117 -4.35 9.71 7.76
N GLY A 118 -3.44 10.66 7.88
CA GLY A 118 -3.20 11.71 6.89
C GLY A 118 -2.78 11.13 5.53
N PHE A 119 -1.87 10.17 5.51
CA PHE A 119 -1.42 9.49 4.29
C PHE A 119 -2.59 8.78 3.56
N PHE A 120 -3.36 7.96 4.28
CA PHE A 120 -4.50 7.26 3.66
C PHE A 120 -5.62 8.22 3.25
N THR A 121 -5.82 9.31 4.00
CA THR A 121 -6.78 10.36 3.63
C THR A 121 -6.35 11.04 2.33
N LEU A 122 -5.09 11.45 2.22
CA LEU A 122 -4.51 12.07 1.03
C LEU A 122 -4.68 11.17 -0.19
N LEU A 123 -4.35 9.88 -0.07
CA LEU A 123 -4.58 8.90 -1.13
C LEU A 123 -6.05 8.80 -1.51
N SER A 124 -6.93 8.64 -0.53
CA SER A 124 -8.36 8.40 -0.75
C SER A 124 -9.10 9.58 -1.40
N VAL A 125 -8.65 10.81 -1.13
CA VAL A 125 -9.26 12.06 -1.62
C VAL A 125 -8.65 12.50 -2.96
N HIS A 126 -7.32 12.41 -3.10
CA HIS A 126 -6.65 13.01 -4.25
C HIS A 126 -6.29 11.99 -5.35
N PHE A 127 -5.90 10.78 -4.97
CA PHE A 127 -5.34 9.78 -5.91
C PHE A 127 -6.36 8.70 -6.29
N CYS A 128 -7.01 8.06 -5.32
CA CYS A 128 -7.94 6.95 -5.55
C CYS A 128 -9.11 7.28 -6.49
N PRO A 129 -9.69 8.51 -6.51
CA PRO A 129 -10.78 8.85 -7.43
C PRO A 129 -10.35 9.04 -8.90
N ARG A 130 -9.04 9.14 -9.16
CA ARG A 130 -8.45 9.36 -10.49
C ARG A 130 -7.55 8.20 -10.93
N CYS A 131 -7.49 7.14 -10.13
CA CYS A 131 -6.58 6.02 -10.34
C CYS A 131 -7.11 5.08 -11.43
N VAL A 132 -6.27 4.78 -12.42
CA VAL A 132 -6.61 3.86 -13.53
C VAL A 132 -6.49 2.38 -13.15
N ASN A 133 -6.00 2.05 -11.95
CA ASN A 133 -5.99 0.67 -11.46
C ASN A 133 -7.33 0.34 -10.77
N PHE A 134 -8.32 0.00 -11.59
CA PHE A 134 -9.68 -0.29 -11.13
C PHE A 134 -9.77 -1.61 -10.34
N SER A 135 -8.76 -2.47 -10.41
CA SER A 135 -8.68 -3.71 -9.63
C SER A 135 -8.40 -3.46 -8.14
N CYS A 136 -7.90 -2.27 -7.79
CA CYS A 136 -7.65 -1.89 -6.40
C CYS A 136 -8.96 -1.81 -5.59
N PRO A 137 -9.07 -2.48 -4.42
CA PRO A 137 -10.24 -2.37 -3.55
C PRO A 137 -10.44 -0.95 -2.99
N PHE A 138 -9.40 -0.12 -2.99
CA PHE A 138 -9.48 1.28 -2.56
C PHE A 138 -9.77 2.26 -3.71
N ASN A 139 -9.94 1.78 -4.95
CA ASN A 139 -10.25 2.64 -6.09
C ASN A 139 -11.62 3.30 -5.87
N ARG A 140 -11.69 4.62 -6.07
CA ARG A 140 -12.91 5.42 -5.91
C ARG A 140 -13.32 6.13 -7.19
N THR A 141 -12.80 5.68 -8.34
CA THR A 141 -13.12 6.28 -9.63
C THR A 141 -14.62 6.12 -9.91
N PRO A 142 -15.35 7.21 -10.19
CA PRO A 142 -16.77 7.13 -10.55
C PRO A 142 -17.02 6.15 -11.69
N ARG A 143 -18.12 5.39 -11.61
CA ARG A 143 -18.46 4.35 -12.60
C ARG A 143 -18.50 4.90 -14.03
N GLU A 144 -19.01 6.11 -14.22
CA GLU A 144 -19.05 6.79 -15.52
C GLU A 144 -17.66 7.06 -16.09
N LEU A 145 -16.72 7.53 -15.27
CA LEU A 145 -15.33 7.77 -15.70
C LEU A 145 -14.60 6.47 -15.98
N ARG A 146 -14.86 5.43 -15.17
CA ARG A 146 -14.35 4.08 -15.42
C ARG A 146 -14.86 3.55 -16.75
N GLN A 147 -16.15 3.67 -17.04
CA GLN A 147 -16.73 3.22 -18.30
C GLN A 147 -16.12 3.98 -19.49
N LYS A 148 -16.06 5.32 -19.42
CA LYS A 148 -15.41 6.16 -20.43
C LYS A 148 -13.94 5.80 -20.65
N TYR A 149 -13.24 5.30 -19.63
CA TYR A 149 -11.87 4.81 -19.77
C TYR A 149 -11.83 3.46 -20.51
N LEU A 150 -12.69 2.49 -20.14
CA LEU A 150 -12.79 1.18 -20.79
C LEU A 150 -13.22 1.34 -22.26
N ASP A 151 -14.27 2.13 -22.52
CA ASP A 151 -14.33 3.22 -23.50
C ASP A 151 -13.28 3.22 -24.62
N ARG A 152 -12.10 3.64 -24.19
CA ARG A 152 -10.97 4.04 -25.01
C ARG A 152 -9.82 3.04 -24.90
N ASN A 153 -9.97 1.99 -24.09
CA ASN A 153 -8.95 0.99 -23.83
C ASN A 153 -9.52 -0.41 -24.11
N PRO A 154 -9.47 -0.88 -25.37
CA PRO A 154 -10.09 -2.14 -25.76
C PRO A 154 -9.51 -3.35 -25.02
N VAL A 155 -8.20 -3.36 -24.74
CA VAL A 155 -7.52 -4.43 -24.00
C VAL A 155 -8.08 -4.58 -22.58
N MET A 156 -8.26 -3.46 -21.88
CA MET A 156 -8.86 -3.49 -20.55
C MET A 156 -10.36 -3.82 -20.63
N ARG A 157 -11.09 -3.27 -21.60
CA ARG A 157 -12.53 -3.54 -21.77
C ARG A 157 -12.79 -5.03 -21.96
N GLU A 158 -12.07 -5.68 -22.87
CA GLU A 158 -12.21 -7.11 -23.15
C GLU A 158 -11.97 -7.96 -21.89
N ALA A 159 -10.91 -7.66 -21.14
CA ALA A 159 -10.57 -8.36 -19.89
C ALA A 159 -11.56 -8.12 -18.74
N TRP A 160 -12.43 -7.12 -18.86
CA TRP A 160 -13.45 -6.75 -17.87
C TRP A 160 -14.86 -7.18 -18.30
N ALA A 161 -15.08 -7.41 -19.60
CA ALA A 161 -16.34 -7.91 -20.15
C ALA A 161 -16.60 -9.37 -19.79
N SER A 162 -15.55 -10.16 -19.50
CA SER A 162 -15.66 -11.58 -19.14
C SER A 162 -16.19 -11.84 -17.72
N LEU A 163 -16.76 -10.83 -17.07
CA LEU A 163 -17.22 -10.88 -15.67
C LEU A 163 -18.66 -10.39 -15.49
N ASP A 164 -19.30 -9.98 -16.57
CA ASP A 164 -20.76 -9.83 -16.68
C ASP A 164 -21.35 -11.14 -17.25
#